data_AF-A0A327RS43-F1
#
_entry.id   AF-A0A327RS43-F1
#
_cell.length_a   1.000
_cell.length_b   1.000
_cell.length_c   1.000
_cell.angle_alpha   90.00
_cell.angle_beta   90.00
_cell.angle_gamma   90.00
#
_symmetry.space_group_name_H-M   'P 1'
#
loop_
_entity.id
_entity.type
_entity.pdbx_description
1 polymer ?
#
loop_
_entity_poly.entity_id
_entity_poly.type
_entity_poly.pdbx_seq_one_letter_code
_entity_poly.pdbx_strand_id
1 'polypeptide(L)'
;MKSAIIKADRYEPDVNRSLEDFANHYNITVVPTRSRKPRDKALVENQVKLIYNRIYARLRNRQFFSLDALNEAIKGKIKTHNQTRMQQKPWCGEERFLAAEKHLLCPLPDTTFELKYYCEPKVANNNHILYWQG
;
A
#
# COMPACT_ATOMS: atom_id res chain seq x y z
N MET A 1 2.76 3.55 13.98
CA MET A 1 2.99 3.34 12.53
C MET A 1 4.47 3.55 12.27
N LYS A 2 5.22 2.55 11.78
CA LYS A 2 6.63 2.74 11.38
C LYS A 2 6.65 3.51 10.05
N SER A 3 7.59 4.43 9.86
CA SER A 3 7.69 5.23 8.63
C SER A 3 8.17 4.35 7.47
N ALA A 4 7.61 4.59 6.27
CA ALA A 4 8.03 3.91 5.04
C ALA A 4 9.48 4.27 4.64
N ILE A 5 9.89 5.49 4.93
CA ILE A 5 11.25 6.01 4.74
C ILE A 5 11.85 6.23 6.13
N ILE A 6 13.03 5.68 6.37
CA ILE A 6 13.82 5.86 7.60
C ILE A 6 14.59 7.17 7.51
N LYS A 7 15.26 7.42 6.38
CA LYS A 7 16.01 8.66 6.12
C LYS A 7 15.67 9.17 4.73
N ALA A 8 15.19 10.41 4.66
CA ALA A 8 14.90 11.03 3.39
C ALA A 8 16.20 11.53 2.75
N ASP A 9 16.50 11.05 1.55
CA ASP A 9 17.54 11.55 0.68
C ASP A 9 16.96 11.82 -0.73
N ARG A 10 17.62 12.67 -1.52
CA ARG A 10 17.15 13.01 -2.87
C ARG A 10 17.51 11.93 -3.90
N TYR A 11 18.58 11.17 -3.67
CA TYR A 11 19.14 10.18 -4.58
C TYR A 11 19.06 8.77 -3.99
N GLU A 12 19.38 8.60 -2.71
CA GLU A 12 19.41 7.28 -2.04
C GLU A 12 18.64 7.31 -0.71
N PRO A 13 17.30 7.33 -0.75
CA PRO A 13 16.49 7.33 0.46
C PRO A 13 16.60 5.97 1.17
N ASP A 14 16.84 5.98 2.49
CA ASP A 14 16.81 4.76 3.28
C ASP A 14 15.36 4.33 3.46
N VAL A 15 14.97 3.27 2.76
CA VAL A 15 13.64 2.67 2.85
C VAL A 15 13.58 1.77 4.08
N ASN A 16 12.41 1.66 4.70
CA ASN A 16 12.21 0.67 5.74
C ASN A 16 12.48 -0.74 5.21
N ARG A 17 13.34 -1.51 5.88
CA ARG A 17 13.76 -2.86 5.44
C ARG A 17 12.59 -3.78 5.04
N SER A 18 11.49 -3.79 5.79
CA SER A 18 10.33 -4.61 5.45
C SER A 18 9.61 -4.14 4.17
N LEU A 19 9.62 -2.82 3.91
CA LEU A 19 9.07 -2.26 2.68
C LEU A 19 10.01 -2.50 1.49
N GLU A 20 11.32 -2.46 1.72
CA GLU A 20 12.33 -2.81 0.71
C GLU A 20 12.25 -4.29 0.33
N ASP A 21 12.13 -5.21 1.30
CA ASP A 21 11.89 -6.63 1.05
C ASP A 21 10.62 -6.85 0.21
N PHE A 22 9.54 -6.15 0.56
CA PHE A 22 8.28 -6.20 -0.20
C PHE A 22 8.48 -5.68 -1.63
N ALA A 23 9.22 -4.57 -1.78
CA ALA A 23 9.48 -3.95 -3.05
C ALA A 23 10.29 -4.89 -3.97
N ASN A 24 11.32 -5.52 -3.42
CA ASN A 24 12.13 -6.52 -4.11
C ASN A 24 11.32 -7.75 -4.52
N HIS A 25 10.44 -8.25 -3.63
CA HIS A 25 9.59 -9.40 -3.93
C HIS A 25 8.68 -9.17 -5.14
N TYR A 26 8.07 -7.99 -5.24
CA TYR A 26 7.17 -7.64 -6.34
C TYR A 26 7.84 -6.92 -7.51
N ASN A 27 9.18 -6.82 -7.51
CA ASN A 27 9.97 -6.10 -8.52
C ASN A 27 9.47 -4.65 -8.75
N ILE A 28 9.19 -3.94 -7.65
CA ILE A 28 8.77 -2.54 -7.66
C ILE A 28 9.85 -1.66 -7.03
N THR A 29 9.90 -0.39 -7.43
CA THR A 29 10.82 0.59 -6.86
C THR A 29 10.07 1.60 -6.00
N VAL A 30 10.57 1.87 -4.79
CA VAL A 30 10.00 2.89 -3.88
C VAL A 30 10.63 4.24 -4.18
N VAL A 31 9.86 5.17 -4.74
CA VAL A 31 10.31 6.53 -5.03
C VAL A 31 9.59 7.51 -4.11
N PRO A 32 10.24 8.06 -3.07
CA PRO A 32 9.60 9.02 -2.18
C PRO A 32 9.42 10.38 -2.87
N THR A 33 8.35 11.08 -2.50
CA THR A 33 8.17 12.49 -2.86
C THR A 33 9.27 13.36 -2.24
N ARG A 34 9.67 14.44 -2.90
CA ARG A 34 10.72 15.33 -2.39
C ARG A 34 10.34 15.93 -1.04
N SER A 35 11.29 15.92 -0.10
CA SER A 35 11.12 16.56 1.20
C SER A 35 10.83 18.05 1.04
N ARG A 36 9.95 18.59 1.91
CA ARG A 36 9.53 20.01 1.92
C ARG A 36 8.89 20.49 0.60
N LYS A 37 8.35 19.59 -0.23
CA LYS A 37 7.58 19.91 -1.43
C LYS A 37 6.15 19.37 -1.31
N PRO A 38 5.27 20.04 -0.54
CA PRO A 38 3.92 19.53 -0.23
C PRO A 38 3.05 19.27 -1.47
N ARG A 39 3.30 20.01 -2.57
CA ARG A 39 2.58 19.83 -3.84
C ARG A 39 2.82 18.46 -4.48
N ASP A 40 3.98 17.84 -4.28
CA ASP A 40 4.30 16.54 -4.87
C ASP A 40 3.40 15.41 -4.30
N LYS A 41 2.84 15.63 -3.11
CA LYS A 41 1.98 14.67 -2.41
C LYS A 41 0.48 14.97 -2.52
N ALA A 42 0.11 16.14 -3.05
CA ALA A 42 -1.27 16.62 -3.07
C ALA A 42 -2.24 15.67 -3.79
N LEU A 43 -1.80 15.02 -4.87
CA LEU A 43 -2.63 14.06 -5.62
C LEU A 43 -2.97 12.84 -4.76
N VAL A 44 -1.99 12.29 -4.04
CA VAL A 44 -2.19 11.11 -3.17
C VAL A 44 -3.11 11.45 -2.01
N GLU A 45 -2.91 12.61 -1.36
CA GLU A 45 -3.75 13.03 -0.24
C GLU A 45 -5.20 13.28 -0.66
N ASN A 46 -5.41 13.89 -1.83
CA ASN A 46 -6.75 14.05 -2.37
C ASN A 46 -7.41 12.69 -2.69
N GLN A 47 -6.65 11.73 -3.24
CA GLN A 47 -7.16 10.40 -3.52
C GLN A 47 -7.57 9.67 -2.22
N VAL A 48 -6.75 9.75 -1.17
CA VAL A 48 -7.08 9.19 0.16
C VAL A 48 -8.39 9.80 0.69
N LYS A 49 -8.54 11.13 0.59
CA LYS A 49 -9.78 11.83 0.99
C LYS A 49 -10.99 11.34 0.20
N LEU A 50 -10.85 11.13 -1.11
CA LEU A 50 -11.94 10.61 -1.97
C LEU A 50 -12.35 9.19 -1.57
N ILE A 51 -11.38 8.30 -1.37
CA ILE A 51 -11.61 6.92 -0.94
C ILE A 51 -12.30 6.89 0.43
N TYR A 52 -11.84 7.68 1.38
CA TYR A 52 -12.48 7.80 2.70
C TYR A 52 -13.95 8.21 2.56
N ASN A 53 -14.25 9.24 1.77
CA ASN A 53 -15.61 9.74 1.59
C ASN A 53 -16.52 8.77 0.82
N ARG A 54 -15.99 8.05 -0.17
CA ARG A 54 -16.78 7.18 -1.05
C ARG A 54 -16.98 5.78 -0.50
N ILE A 55 -16.05 5.30 0.32
CA ILE A 55 -16.07 3.95 0.89
C ILE A 55 -16.41 4.03 2.38
N TYR A 56 -15.45 4.46 3.21
CA TYR A 56 -15.58 4.42 4.67
C TYR A 56 -16.80 5.21 5.14
N ALA A 57 -16.95 6.46 4.71
CA ALA A 57 -18.03 7.31 5.15
C ALA A 57 -19.41 6.77 4.74
N ARG A 58 -19.52 5.96 3.68
CA ARG A 58 -20.76 5.30 3.26
C ARG A 58 -21.07 4.01 4.03
N LEU A 59 -20.06 3.42 4.67
CA LEU A 59 -20.19 2.18 5.45
C LEU A 59 -20.20 2.43 6.97
N ARG A 60 -19.81 3.63 7.44
CA ARG A 60 -19.59 3.95 8.87
C ARG A 60 -20.77 3.69 9.81
N ASN A 61 -22.01 3.71 9.31
CA ASN A 61 -23.23 3.50 10.10
C ASN A 61 -23.82 2.09 9.91
N ARG A 62 -23.09 1.19 9.23
CA ARG A 62 -23.50 -0.21 9.01
C ARG A 62 -22.69 -1.10 9.94
N GLN A 63 -23.36 -1.93 10.71
CA GLN A 63 -22.72 -2.96 11.52
C GLN A 63 -22.44 -4.21 10.67
N PHE A 64 -21.28 -4.80 10.89
CA PHE A 64 -20.86 -6.06 10.27
C PHE A 64 -20.55 -7.07 11.37
N PHE A 65 -20.92 -8.32 11.13
CA PHE A 65 -20.74 -9.43 12.08
C PHE A 65 -19.64 -10.40 11.66
N SER A 66 -18.99 -10.15 10.52
CA SER A 66 -17.82 -10.90 10.07
C SER A 66 -16.91 -10.01 9.23
N LEU A 67 -15.62 -10.37 9.18
CA LEU A 67 -14.65 -9.71 8.32
C LEU A 67 -15.00 -9.90 6.84
N ASP A 68 -15.51 -11.06 6.46
CA ASP A 68 -15.93 -11.34 5.08
C ASP A 68 -17.06 -10.41 4.64
N ALA A 69 -18.07 -10.21 5.48
CA ALA A 69 -19.18 -9.30 5.18
C ALA A 69 -18.70 -7.84 5.01
N LEU A 70 -17.74 -7.41 5.83
CA LEU A 70 -17.11 -6.09 5.69
C LEU A 70 -16.30 -6.00 4.40
N ASN A 71 -15.48 -7.01 4.10
CA ASN A 71 -14.66 -7.06 2.89
C ASN A 71 -15.51 -7.01 1.63
N GLU A 72 -16.62 -7.75 1.56
CA GLU A 72 -17.54 -7.71 0.43
C GLU A 72 -18.20 -6.33 0.27
N ALA A 73 -18.60 -5.69 1.37
CA ALA A 73 -19.15 -4.33 1.31
C ALA A 73 -18.11 -3.31 0.82
N ILE A 74 -16.85 -3.43 1.26
CA ILE A 74 -15.75 -2.59 0.80
C ILE A 74 -15.50 -2.81 -0.70
N LYS A 75 -15.39 -4.07 -1.15
CA LYS A 75 -15.21 -4.43 -2.58
C LYS A 75 -16.30 -3.82 -3.43
N GLY A 76 -17.56 -3.88 -2.99
CA GLY A 76 -18.68 -3.24 -3.67
C GLY A 76 -18.50 -1.74 -3.84
N LYS A 77 -18.08 -1.02 -2.79
CA LYS A 77 -17.83 0.44 -2.86
C LYS A 77 -16.60 0.78 -3.71
N ILE A 78 -15.54 -0.04 -3.68
CA ILE A 78 -14.37 0.11 -4.55
C ILE A 78 -14.79 -0.01 -6.02
N LYS A 79 -15.58 -1.03 -6.35
CA LYS A 79 -16.10 -1.22 -7.71
C LYS A 79 -16.91 -0.02 -8.17
N THR A 80 -17.85 0.46 -7.36
CA THR A 80 -18.61 1.68 -7.69
C THR A 80 -17.70 2.89 -7.89
N HIS A 81 -16.69 3.08 -7.03
CA HIS A 81 -15.73 4.19 -7.16
C HIS A 81 -14.93 4.11 -8.47
N ASN A 82 -14.41 2.93 -8.82
CA ASN A 82 -13.63 2.72 -10.05
C ASN A 82 -14.47 2.89 -11.32
N GLN A 83 -15.76 2.57 -11.25
CA GLN A 83 -16.73 2.67 -12.36
C GLN A 83 -17.37 4.05 -12.50
N THR A 84 -17.18 4.95 -11.53
CA THR A 84 -17.71 6.32 -11.60
C THR A 84 -16.98 7.10 -12.71
N ARG A 85 -17.72 7.70 -13.65
CA ARG A 85 -17.18 8.58 -14.71
C ARG A 85 -16.43 9.77 -14.09
N MET A 86 -15.31 10.16 -14.69
CA MET A 86 -14.57 11.35 -14.27
C MET A 86 -15.18 12.61 -14.91
N GLN A 87 -15.23 13.73 -14.18
CA GLN A 87 -15.90 14.96 -14.64
C GLN A 87 -15.37 15.52 -15.96
N GLN A 88 -14.09 15.33 -16.25
CA GLN A 88 -13.42 15.89 -17.44
C GLN A 88 -12.89 14.81 -18.39
N LYS A 89 -13.34 13.56 -18.26
CA LYS A 89 -12.93 12.46 -19.14
C LYS A 89 -14.15 11.64 -19.54
N PRO A 90 -14.21 11.14 -20.78
CA PRO A 90 -15.33 10.31 -21.20
C PRO A 90 -15.22 8.88 -20.66
N TRP A 91 -14.24 8.56 -19.81
CA TRP A 91 -14.02 7.23 -19.21
C TRP A 91 -13.99 7.26 -17.67
N CYS A 92 -14.22 6.09 -17.06
CA CYS A 92 -13.97 5.84 -15.64
C CYS A 92 -12.54 5.31 -15.40
N GLY A 93 -12.18 5.09 -14.13
CA GLY A 93 -10.86 4.57 -13.76
C GLY A 93 -10.62 3.15 -14.26
N GLU A 94 -11.63 2.29 -14.17
CA GLU A 94 -11.55 0.90 -14.62
C GLU A 94 -11.31 0.80 -16.13
N GLU A 95 -12.07 1.54 -16.94
CA GLU A 95 -11.88 1.58 -18.40
C GLU A 95 -10.49 2.07 -18.79
N ARG A 96 -9.98 3.12 -18.12
CA ARG A 96 -8.64 3.63 -18.39
C ARG A 96 -7.56 2.59 -18.07
N PHE A 97 -7.68 1.92 -16.93
CA PHE A 97 -6.76 0.86 -16.52
C PHE A 97 -6.74 -0.30 -17.53
N LEU A 98 -7.93 -0.79 -17.90
CA LEU A 98 -8.05 -1.91 -18.84
C LEU A 98 -7.50 -1.58 -20.23
N ALA A 99 -7.79 -0.37 -20.74
CA ALA A 99 -7.37 0.03 -22.07
C ALA A 99 -5.88 0.39 -22.17
N ALA A 100 -5.31 1.05 -21.15
CA ALA A 100 -3.99 1.68 -21.26
C ALA A 100 -2.89 1.04 -20.39
N GLU A 101 -3.23 0.39 -19.28
CA GLU A 101 -2.24 0.02 -18.25
C GLU A 101 -2.10 -1.49 -18.08
N LYS A 102 -3.23 -2.24 -18.09
CA LYS A 102 -3.24 -3.66 -17.75
C LYS A 102 -2.28 -4.51 -18.59
N HIS A 103 -2.15 -4.22 -19.87
CA HIS A 103 -1.28 -4.97 -20.79
C HIS A 103 0.22 -4.64 -20.62
N LEU A 104 0.55 -3.58 -19.87
CA LEU A 104 1.92 -3.19 -19.55
C LEU A 104 2.43 -3.80 -18.24
N LEU A 105 1.55 -4.44 -17.46
CA LEU A 105 1.91 -5.01 -16.16
C LEU A 105 2.64 -6.34 -16.32
N CYS A 106 3.70 -6.51 -15.54
CA CYS A 106 4.38 -7.80 -15.36
C CYS A 106 3.48 -8.80 -14.60
N PRO A 107 3.67 -10.11 -14.80
CA PRO A 107 3.03 -11.12 -13.96
C PRO A 107 3.45 -10.96 -12.50
N LEU A 108 2.57 -11.37 -11.58
CA LEU A 108 2.91 -11.46 -10.16
C LEU A 108 3.87 -12.64 -9.92
N PRO A 109 4.72 -12.56 -8.88
CA PRO A 109 5.48 -13.72 -8.41
C PRO A 109 4.54 -14.89 -8.05
N ASP A 110 5.01 -16.12 -8.24
CA ASP A 110 4.25 -17.34 -7.91
C ASP A 110 3.99 -17.50 -6.40
N THR A 111 4.84 -16.87 -5.58
CA THR A 111 4.74 -16.89 -4.12
C THR A 111 4.22 -15.57 -3.56
N THR A 112 3.47 -15.64 -2.47
CA THR A 112 3.05 -14.46 -1.71
C THR A 112 4.21 -13.94 -0.88
N PHE A 113 4.30 -12.61 -0.71
CA PHE A 113 5.28 -12.02 0.19
C PHE A 113 5.01 -12.42 1.66
N GLU A 114 6.05 -12.85 2.36
CA GLU A 114 6.02 -13.14 3.79
C GLU A 114 6.78 -12.08 4.58
N LEU A 115 6.18 -11.58 5.65
CA LEU A 115 6.80 -10.53 6.46
C LEU A 115 7.99 -11.09 7.27
N LYS A 116 9.18 -10.57 6.98
CA LYS A 116 10.40 -10.93 7.71
C LYS A 116 10.58 -10.08 8.96
N TYR A 117 10.89 -10.75 10.06
CA TYR A 117 11.26 -10.12 11.32
C TYR A 117 12.77 -10.21 11.50
N TYR A 118 13.39 -9.06 11.76
CA TYR A 118 14.83 -8.95 11.96
C TYR A 118 15.12 -8.57 13.41
N CYS A 119 16.11 -9.23 14.00
CA CYS A 119 16.65 -8.88 15.31
C CYS A 119 18.16 -9.12 15.31
N GLU A 120 18.87 -8.38 16.16
CA GLU A 120 20.31 -8.55 16.39
C GLU A 120 20.51 -8.94 17.86
N PRO A 121 20.28 -10.22 18.22
CA PRO A 121 20.38 -10.65 19.61
C PRO A 121 21.86 -10.78 20.02
N LYS A 122 22.16 -10.41 21.26
CA LYS A 122 23.49 -10.66 21.83
C LYS A 122 23.65 -12.15 22.10
N VAL A 123 24.68 -12.76 21.51
CA VAL A 123 25.04 -14.16 21.75
C VAL A 123 25.67 -14.27 23.14
N ALA A 124 25.15 -15.16 23.99
CA ALA A 124 25.75 -15.44 25.28
C ALA A 124 27.02 -16.31 25.11
N ASN A 125 27.93 -16.28 26.10
CA ASN A 125 29.21 -17.02 26.03
C ASN A 125 29.05 -18.55 25.86
N ASN A 126 27.85 -19.08 26.08
CA ASN A 126 27.48 -20.46 25.82
C ASN A 126 27.04 -20.70 24.36
N ASN A 127 27.21 -19.74 23.45
CA ASN A 127 26.80 -19.79 22.05
C ASN A 127 25.29 -19.95 21.82
N HIS A 128 24.46 -19.69 22.83
CA HIS A 128 23.01 -19.69 22.70
C HIS A 128 22.47 -18.26 22.57
N ILE A 129 21.37 -18.12 21.82
CA ILE A 129 20.56 -16.91 21.76
C ILE A 129 19.20 -17.18 22.39
N LEU A 130 18.73 -16.25 23.22
CA LEU A 130 17.35 -16.26 23.69
C LEU A 130 16.53 -15.42 22.71
N TYR A 131 15.65 -16.06 21.96
CA TYR A 131 14.72 -15.38 21.06
C TYR A 131 13.30 -15.49 21.64
N TRP A 132 12.72 -14.35 22.01
CA TRP A 132 11.32 -14.24 22.41
C TRP A 132 10.56 -13.53 21.29
N GLN A 133 9.66 -14.27 20.63
CA GLN A 133 8.69 -13.72 19.69
C GLN A 133 7.37 -13.61 20.48
N GLY A 134 7.01 -12.39 20.86
CA GLY A 134 5.73 -12.12 21.54
C GLY A 134 4.53 -12.38 20.64
#